data_AF-A0A9P9Z782-F1
#
_entry.id   AF-A0A9P9Z782-F1
#
_cell.length_a   1.000
_cell.length_b   1.000
_cell.length_c   1.000
_cell.angle_alpha   90.00
_cell.angle_beta   90.00
_cell.angle_gamma   90.00
#
_symmetry.space_group_name_H-M   'P 1'
#
loop_
_entity.id
_entity.type
_entity.pdbx_description
1 polymer ?
#
loop_
_entity_poly.entity_id
_entity_poly.type
_entity_poly.pdbx_seq_one_letter_code
_entity_poly.pdbx_strand_id
1 'polypeptide(L)'
;MPRSPTRRAPSQPGRLVGHLSGALDLSVLAPHEGFGIHPLLTVTGAGASFAGVTAALAGSTQRAHAVAAALADVLGMTGVTVRDEDRAAYHAAASIAANFLVTLEGMAEDLAATAGVDRHALVPLVRAAVENWAERGAASALTGPVSRGDDATVARQRAALAERLPDRLTLFDALVDATRDLARDTARRNHGGPVSPRIVRTVAELRAVLAPLRAGGVGFVPTMGALHEGHLSLLRAARNHTGTVVLSIFVNPTQFGEAADLDAYPRTEAADVALAEQAGVGRGLRPVRRRDVPGGFRHDGLGRRHDHRHPRRRGNAGGPTSTVSRPSSPNCCSRWQPDRAYFGAKDAQQVVVVRRMVADLGIPVEIVTCPHLPRCRRSRPLSSRNTRLSPDDRALAVAIPRALRAAQDAFARGIRNPRRLTDNRARGARRPLPRVRGDRGCRQAGADRRDRATGAPRASPRASGRSV
;
A
#
# COMPACT_ATOMS: atom_id res chain seq x y z
N MET A 1 -29.36 27.41 -84.77
CA MET A 1 -28.00 27.32 -84.20
C MET A 1 -28.07 27.50 -82.70
N PRO A 2 -27.99 26.44 -81.87
CA PRO A 2 -28.01 26.58 -80.42
C PRO A 2 -26.67 27.16 -79.94
N ARG A 3 -26.73 28.14 -79.01
CA ARG A 3 -25.56 28.74 -78.38
C ARG A 3 -24.84 27.70 -77.52
N SER A 4 -23.54 27.54 -77.74
CA SER A 4 -22.66 26.70 -76.93
C SER A 4 -22.69 27.12 -75.45
N PRO A 5 -22.69 26.17 -74.49
CA PRO A 5 -22.59 26.52 -73.09
C PRO A 5 -21.20 27.07 -72.81
N THR A 6 -21.15 28.29 -72.29
CA THR A 6 -19.92 28.92 -71.79
C THR A 6 -19.34 28.05 -70.68
N ARG A 7 -18.24 27.38 -71.00
CA ARG A 7 -17.42 26.63 -70.06
C ARG A 7 -16.86 27.64 -69.05
N ARG A 8 -17.47 27.74 -67.86
CA ARG A 8 -16.93 28.53 -66.74
C ARG A 8 -15.48 28.08 -66.53
N ALA A 9 -14.54 29.01 -66.69
CA ALA A 9 -13.16 28.79 -66.31
C ALA A 9 -13.13 28.36 -64.83
N PRO A 10 -12.25 27.42 -64.42
CA PRO A 10 -12.09 27.08 -63.02
C PRO A 10 -11.71 28.36 -62.28
N SER A 11 -12.61 28.84 -61.42
CA SER A 11 -12.38 30.02 -60.58
C SER A 11 -11.08 29.81 -59.82
N GLN A 12 -10.14 30.76 -59.92
CA GLN A 12 -8.93 30.72 -59.09
C GLN A 12 -9.36 30.51 -57.64
N PRO A 13 -8.78 29.52 -56.94
CA PRO A 13 -9.28 29.16 -55.63
C PRO A 13 -8.97 30.33 -54.68
N GLY A 14 -9.98 30.77 -53.94
CA GLY A 14 -9.96 32.02 -53.18
C GLY A 14 -8.84 32.12 -52.14
N ARG A 15 -8.70 33.30 -51.52
CA ARG A 15 -7.75 33.54 -50.44
C ARG A 15 -8.04 32.58 -49.28
N LEU A 16 -7.05 31.77 -48.92
CA LEU A 16 -7.10 30.91 -47.75
C LEU A 16 -6.88 31.74 -46.49
N VAL A 17 -7.73 31.58 -45.49
CA VAL A 17 -7.63 32.25 -44.19
C VAL A 17 -7.50 31.19 -43.11
N GLY A 18 -6.55 31.39 -42.18
CA GLY A 18 -6.29 30.46 -41.09
C GLY A 18 -6.63 31.07 -39.73
N HIS A 19 -7.10 30.27 -38.77
CA HIS A 19 -7.14 30.66 -37.36
C HIS A 19 -6.45 29.65 -36.46
N LEU A 20 -6.08 30.10 -35.25
CA LEU A 20 -5.44 29.26 -34.22
C LEU A 20 -6.38 28.92 -33.05
N SER A 21 -7.66 29.27 -33.13
CA SER A 21 -8.64 28.92 -32.09
C SER A 21 -8.83 27.42 -31.96
N GLY A 22 -8.75 26.90 -30.73
CA GLY A 22 -9.11 25.51 -30.43
C GLY A 22 -10.60 25.31 -30.14
N ALA A 23 -11.35 26.40 -29.90
CA ALA A 23 -12.76 26.34 -29.52
C ALA A 23 -13.73 26.67 -30.67
N LEU A 24 -13.31 27.52 -31.62
CA LEU A 24 -14.14 27.93 -32.76
C LEU A 24 -14.02 26.94 -33.92
N ASP A 25 -15.12 26.76 -34.64
CA ASP A 25 -15.14 26.07 -35.93
C ASP A 25 -14.79 27.01 -37.09
N LEU A 26 -14.74 26.47 -38.31
CA LEU A 26 -14.35 27.23 -39.50
C LEU A 26 -15.46 28.15 -40.03
N SER A 27 -16.69 28.11 -39.50
CA SER A 27 -17.79 28.98 -39.95
C SER A 27 -17.49 30.45 -39.71
N VAL A 28 -16.65 30.77 -38.70
CA VAL A 28 -16.18 32.13 -38.40
C VAL A 28 -15.31 32.72 -39.51
N LEU A 29 -14.81 31.87 -40.42
CA LEU A 29 -14.01 32.29 -41.57
C LEU A 29 -14.85 32.47 -42.83
N ALA A 30 -16.16 32.21 -42.79
CA ALA A 30 -17.05 32.44 -43.93
C ALA A 30 -17.03 33.92 -44.37
N PRO A 31 -17.05 34.22 -45.68
CA PRO A 31 -17.20 33.29 -46.81
C PRO A 31 -15.87 32.73 -47.36
N HIS A 32 -14.75 32.91 -46.65
CA HIS A 32 -13.44 32.48 -47.13
C HIS A 32 -13.24 30.97 -47.02
N GLU A 33 -12.33 30.46 -47.85
CA GLU A 33 -11.78 29.11 -47.68
C GLU A 33 -10.91 29.11 -46.42
N GLY A 34 -11.30 28.34 -45.41
CA GLY A 34 -10.76 28.44 -44.05
C GLY A 34 -9.97 27.21 -43.63
N PHE A 35 -8.90 27.41 -42.88
CA PHE A 35 -8.19 26.32 -42.18
C PHE A 35 -7.95 26.65 -40.70
N GLY A 36 -7.75 25.62 -39.89
CA GLY A 36 -7.50 25.75 -38.45
C GLY A 36 -6.31 24.93 -38.03
N ILE A 37 -5.45 25.50 -37.18
CA ILE A 37 -4.34 24.80 -36.51
C ILE A 37 -4.34 25.21 -35.05
N HIS A 38 -4.65 24.30 -34.14
CA HIS A 38 -4.58 24.57 -32.71
C HIS A 38 -3.53 23.66 -32.05
N PRO A 39 -2.31 24.16 -31.78
CA PRO A 39 -1.27 23.40 -31.08
C PRO A 39 -1.62 23.18 -29.61
N LEU A 40 -1.45 21.95 -29.12
CA LEU A 40 -1.51 21.61 -27.69
C LEU A 40 -0.19 22.01 -27.00
N LEU A 41 0.05 23.31 -26.91
CA LEU A 41 1.27 23.89 -26.36
C LEU A 41 0.95 25.13 -25.52
N THR A 42 1.59 25.25 -24.37
CA THR A 42 1.60 26.49 -23.61
C THR A 42 2.66 27.42 -24.16
N VAL A 43 2.25 28.56 -24.72
CA VAL A 43 3.16 29.58 -25.25
C VAL A 43 3.18 30.75 -24.27
N THR A 44 4.31 30.95 -23.59
CA THR A 44 4.48 32.02 -22.58
C THR A 44 5.40 33.15 -23.05
N GLY A 45 5.97 33.05 -24.26
CA GLY A 45 6.85 34.06 -24.83
C GLY A 45 7.34 33.71 -26.24
N ALA A 46 8.17 34.59 -26.82
CA ALA A 46 8.80 34.34 -28.11
C ALA A 46 9.83 33.19 -28.04
N GLY A 47 9.93 32.40 -29.12
CA GLY A 47 10.90 31.29 -29.21
C GLY A 47 10.35 29.90 -28.83
N ALA A 48 9.04 29.76 -28.67
CA ALA A 48 8.41 28.46 -28.47
C ALA A 48 8.66 27.53 -29.68
N SER A 49 9.11 26.31 -29.42
CA SER A 49 9.25 25.28 -30.44
C SER A 49 7.95 24.50 -30.59
N PHE A 50 7.49 24.32 -31.83
CA PHE A 50 6.34 23.50 -32.17
C PHE A 50 6.72 22.05 -32.49
N ALA A 51 8.02 21.73 -32.53
CA ALA A 51 8.49 20.38 -32.83
C ALA A 51 8.01 19.37 -31.78
N GLY A 52 7.39 18.28 -32.23
CA GLY A 52 6.83 17.23 -31.39
C GLY A 52 5.48 17.56 -30.74
N VAL A 53 4.91 18.74 -31.03
CA VAL A 53 3.61 19.15 -30.49
C VAL A 53 2.47 18.55 -31.31
N THR A 54 1.43 18.07 -30.63
CA THR A 54 0.19 17.66 -31.29
C THR A 54 -0.68 18.88 -31.59
N ALA A 55 -1.18 19.03 -32.82
CA ALA A 55 -2.07 20.11 -33.21
C ALA A 55 -3.38 19.59 -33.79
N ALA A 56 -4.51 20.17 -33.37
CA ALA A 56 -5.79 19.92 -34.01
C ALA A 56 -5.87 20.67 -35.33
N LEU A 57 -6.07 19.94 -36.42
CA LEU A 57 -6.12 20.45 -37.79
C LEU A 57 -7.54 20.42 -38.33
N ALA A 58 -7.90 21.43 -39.12
CA ALA A 58 -9.14 21.44 -39.87
C ALA A 58 -9.02 22.24 -41.17
N GLY A 59 -9.89 21.92 -42.12
CA GLY A 59 -10.04 22.68 -43.36
C GLY A 59 -11.48 22.62 -43.86
N SER A 60 -11.99 23.74 -44.36
CA SER A 60 -13.34 23.85 -44.94
C SER A 60 -13.44 23.13 -46.29
N THR A 61 -12.29 22.81 -46.88
CA THR A 61 -12.10 22.03 -48.11
C THR A 61 -10.90 21.10 -47.95
N GLN A 62 -10.74 20.14 -48.87
CA GLN A 62 -9.56 19.28 -48.93
C GLN A 62 -8.26 20.08 -49.13
N ARG A 63 -8.29 21.16 -49.93
CA ARG A 63 -7.15 22.06 -50.14
C ARG A 63 -6.77 22.78 -48.85
N ALA A 64 -7.74 23.35 -48.15
CA ALA A 64 -7.49 24.06 -46.89
C ALA A 64 -6.92 23.13 -45.81
N HIS A 65 -7.43 21.90 -45.73
CA HIS A 65 -6.91 20.89 -44.81
C HIS A 65 -5.49 20.46 -45.18
N ALA A 66 -5.19 20.27 -46.47
CA ALA A 66 -3.84 19.95 -46.94
C ALA A 66 -2.84 21.05 -46.59
N VAL A 67 -3.25 22.32 -46.65
CA VAL A 67 -2.42 23.45 -46.24
C VAL A 67 -2.17 23.44 -44.73
N ALA A 68 -3.19 23.17 -43.90
CA ALA A 68 -3.01 23.02 -42.46
C ALA A 68 -2.04 21.88 -42.11
N ALA A 69 -2.16 20.75 -42.79
CA ALA A 69 -1.26 19.60 -42.61
C ALA A 69 0.17 19.92 -43.05
N ALA A 70 0.37 20.58 -44.19
CA ALA A 70 1.69 20.99 -44.65
C ALA A 70 2.35 22.00 -43.70
N LEU A 71 1.60 22.95 -43.16
CA LEU A 71 2.10 23.89 -42.15
C LEU A 71 2.48 23.18 -40.86
N ALA A 72 1.68 22.20 -40.42
CA ALA A 72 2.00 21.39 -39.25
C ALA A 72 3.28 20.59 -39.45
N ASP A 73 3.47 19.98 -40.62
CA ASP A 73 4.67 19.21 -40.96
C ASP A 73 5.93 20.08 -40.98
N VAL A 74 5.87 21.27 -41.61
CA VAL A 74 6.99 22.24 -41.62
C VAL A 74 7.39 22.67 -40.21
N LEU A 75 6.43 22.75 -39.29
CA LEU A 75 6.66 23.11 -37.89
C LEU A 75 7.03 21.92 -37.00
N GLY A 76 7.11 20.70 -37.55
CA GLY A 76 7.40 19.47 -36.83
C GLY A 76 6.29 19.01 -35.89
N MET A 77 5.05 19.42 -36.14
CA MET A 77 3.87 19.06 -35.35
C MET A 77 3.25 17.75 -35.83
N THR A 78 2.58 17.03 -34.91
CA THR A 78 1.73 15.89 -35.25
C THR A 78 0.28 16.36 -35.38
N GLY A 79 -0.31 16.21 -36.57
CA GLY A 79 -1.70 16.59 -36.82
C GLY A 79 -2.71 15.57 -36.30
N VAL A 80 -3.77 16.03 -35.65
CA VAL A 80 -4.96 15.25 -35.31
C VAL A 80 -6.23 15.96 -35.77
N THR A 81 -7.28 15.21 -36.08
CA THR A 81 -8.58 15.79 -36.45
C THR A 81 -9.52 15.76 -35.26
N VAL A 82 -10.17 16.89 -34.97
CA VAL A 82 -11.22 17.01 -33.95
C VAL A 82 -12.50 17.39 -34.67
N ARG A 83 -13.60 16.68 -34.38
CA ARG A 83 -14.91 17.00 -34.96
C ARG A 83 -15.38 18.36 -34.46
N ASP A 84 -16.05 19.13 -35.30
CA ASP A 84 -16.46 20.49 -34.93
C ASP A 84 -17.36 20.51 -33.69
N GLU A 85 -18.25 19.53 -33.56
CA GLU A 85 -19.10 19.33 -32.36
C GLU A 85 -18.32 19.07 -31.06
N ASP A 86 -17.09 18.56 -31.15
CA ASP A 86 -16.24 18.22 -29.99
C ASP A 86 -15.24 19.33 -29.63
N ARG A 87 -15.14 20.43 -30.41
CA ARG A 87 -14.09 21.46 -30.23
C ARG A 87 -14.11 22.10 -28.86
N ALA A 88 -15.30 22.41 -28.35
CA ALA A 88 -15.45 22.98 -27.01
C ALA A 88 -14.93 22.03 -25.93
N ALA A 89 -15.22 20.73 -26.03
CA ALA A 89 -14.75 19.72 -25.08
C ALA A 89 -13.23 19.52 -25.18
N TYR A 90 -12.70 19.45 -26.40
CA TYR A 90 -11.26 19.39 -26.66
C TYR A 90 -10.51 20.59 -26.06
N HIS A 91 -10.99 21.81 -26.29
CA HIS A 91 -10.36 23.02 -25.76
C HIS A 91 -10.48 23.14 -24.24
N ALA A 92 -11.61 22.69 -23.67
CA ALA A 92 -11.76 22.58 -22.23
C ALA A 92 -10.73 21.58 -21.64
N ALA A 93 -10.50 20.44 -22.29
CA ALA A 93 -9.46 19.48 -21.88
C ALA A 93 -8.05 20.10 -21.92
N ALA A 94 -7.73 20.87 -22.96
CA ALA A 94 -6.46 21.61 -23.04
C ALA A 94 -6.32 22.65 -21.91
N SER A 95 -7.41 23.38 -21.60
CA SER A 95 -7.45 24.36 -20.51
C SER A 95 -7.26 23.71 -19.13
N ILE A 96 -7.85 22.53 -18.91
CA ILE A 96 -7.66 21.74 -17.69
C ILE A 96 -6.21 21.28 -17.57
N ALA A 97 -5.63 20.76 -18.66
CA ALA A 97 -4.27 20.22 -18.67
C ALA A 97 -3.17 21.28 -18.50
N ALA A 98 -3.47 22.55 -18.81
CA ALA A 98 -2.53 23.66 -18.71
C ALA A 98 -2.97 24.70 -17.68
N ASN A 99 -3.95 25.54 -18.02
CA ASN A 99 -4.33 26.72 -17.23
C ASN A 99 -4.77 26.35 -15.81
N PHE A 100 -5.64 25.36 -15.66
CA PHE A 100 -6.13 24.99 -14.34
C PHE A 100 -5.07 24.29 -13.50
N LEU A 101 -4.18 23.52 -14.12
CA LEU A 101 -3.00 22.97 -13.43
C LEU A 101 -2.17 24.09 -12.81
N VAL A 102 -1.86 25.15 -13.57
CA VAL A 102 -1.12 26.32 -13.05
C VAL A 102 -1.90 27.03 -11.95
N THR A 103 -3.23 27.18 -12.06
CA THR A 103 -4.07 27.76 -11.01
C THR A 103 -4.00 26.96 -9.71
N LEU A 104 -4.00 25.62 -9.79
CA LEU A 104 -3.87 24.74 -8.63
C LEU A 104 -2.49 24.88 -7.97
N GLU A 105 -1.43 24.95 -8.76
CA GLU A 105 -0.07 25.17 -8.24
C GLU A 105 0.09 26.56 -7.62
N GLY A 106 -0.58 27.60 -8.15
CA GLY A 106 -0.63 28.92 -7.52
C GLY A 106 -1.28 28.89 -6.14
N MET A 107 -2.38 28.13 -5.98
CA MET A 107 -2.98 27.91 -4.66
C MET A 107 -2.04 27.15 -3.70
N ALA A 108 -1.27 26.18 -4.21
CA ALA A 108 -0.29 25.45 -3.41
C ALA A 108 0.88 26.36 -2.99
N GLU A 109 1.35 27.24 -3.87
CA GLU A 109 2.35 28.27 -3.60
C GLU A 109 1.87 29.22 -2.50
N ASP A 110 0.67 29.79 -2.63
CA ASP A 110 0.08 30.68 -1.62
C ASP A 110 0.01 29.99 -0.25
N LEU A 111 -0.44 28.73 -0.21
CA LEU A 111 -0.57 27.99 1.03
C LEU A 111 0.80 27.64 1.64
N ALA A 112 1.76 27.23 0.82
CA ALA A 112 3.12 26.93 1.27
C ALA A 112 3.82 28.17 1.84
N ALA A 113 3.62 29.34 1.22
CA ALA A 113 4.15 30.61 1.68
C ALA A 113 3.67 30.94 3.11
N THR A 114 2.41 30.64 3.45
CA THR A 114 1.88 30.81 4.83
C THR A 114 2.60 29.96 5.88
N ALA A 115 3.32 28.91 5.45
CA ALA A 115 4.13 28.05 6.30
C ALA A 115 5.63 28.37 6.22
N GLY A 116 6.03 29.44 5.52
CA GLY A 116 7.42 29.81 5.29
C GLY A 116 8.15 28.90 4.29
N VAL A 117 7.40 28.21 3.42
CA VAL A 117 7.96 27.33 2.39
C VAL A 117 7.88 28.02 1.03
N ASP A 118 9.03 28.18 0.40
CA ASP A 118 9.13 28.75 -0.95
C ASP A 118 8.65 27.77 -2.03
N ARG A 119 8.08 28.31 -3.11
CA ARG A 119 7.55 27.52 -4.24
C ARG A 119 8.57 26.57 -4.86
N HIS A 120 9.86 26.90 -4.83
CA HIS A 120 10.92 26.04 -5.36
C HIS A 120 11.00 24.70 -4.65
N ALA A 121 10.57 24.62 -3.38
CA ALA A 121 10.49 23.36 -2.65
C ALA A 121 9.38 22.43 -3.18
N LEU A 122 8.36 22.97 -3.86
CA LEU A 122 7.26 22.20 -4.45
C LEU A 122 7.60 21.66 -5.84
N VAL A 123 8.51 22.30 -6.58
CA VAL A 123 8.82 21.95 -7.98
C VAL A 123 9.14 20.46 -8.20
N PRO A 124 9.99 19.79 -7.38
CA PRO A 124 10.26 18.37 -7.57
C PRO A 124 9.01 17.50 -7.41
N LEU A 125 8.10 17.88 -6.50
CA LEU A 125 6.84 17.16 -6.27
C LEU A 125 5.90 17.31 -7.48
N VAL A 126 5.77 18.52 -8.02
CA VAL A 126 4.92 18.81 -9.19
C VAL A 126 5.41 18.03 -10.41
N ARG A 127 6.73 18.04 -10.69
CA ARG A 127 7.31 17.28 -11.80
C ARG A 127 7.04 15.79 -11.67
N ALA A 128 7.30 15.22 -10.50
CA ALA A 128 7.03 13.81 -10.25
C ALA A 128 5.54 13.47 -10.41
N ALA A 129 4.62 14.35 -9.98
CA ALA A 129 3.18 14.13 -10.15
C ALA A 129 2.79 14.07 -11.63
N VAL A 130 3.28 15.00 -12.45
CA VAL A 130 3.03 15.06 -13.90
C VAL A 130 3.65 13.85 -14.61
N GLU A 131 4.90 13.49 -14.29
CA GLU A 131 5.59 12.33 -14.87
C GLU A 131 4.86 11.02 -14.56
N ASN A 132 4.46 10.81 -13.29
CA ASN A 132 3.69 9.63 -12.90
C ASN A 132 2.34 9.56 -13.63
N TRP A 133 1.67 10.70 -13.82
CA TRP A 133 0.43 10.77 -14.60
C TRP A 133 0.66 10.43 -16.07
N ALA A 134 1.71 10.96 -16.69
CA ALA A 134 2.05 10.69 -18.08
C ALA A 134 2.35 9.21 -18.32
N GLU A 135 3.06 8.55 -17.39
CA GLU A 135 3.41 7.13 -17.50
C GLU A 135 2.24 6.18 -17.22
N ARG A 136 1.38 6.51 -16.24
CA ARG A 136 0.47 5.52 -15.61
C ARG A 136 -1.01 5.90 -15.67
N GLY A 137 -1.32 7.13 -16.08
CA GLY A 137 -2.65 7.72 -16.02
C GLY A 137 -3.10 8.13 -14.61
N ALA A 138 -4.15 8.94 -14.55
CA ALA A 138 -4.62 9.59 -13.31
C ALA A 138 -4.95 8.61 -12.18
N ALA A 139 -5.60 7.49 -12.49
CA ALA A 139 -6.00 6.47 -11.51
C ALA A 139 -4.78 5.86 -10.78
N SER A 140 -3.74 5.50 -11.53
CA SER A 140 -2.55 4.82 -11.01
C SER A 140 -1.52 5.79 -10.42
N ALA A 141 -1.51 7.04 -10.89
CA ALA A 141 -0.63 8.09 -10.38
C ALA A 141 -1.11 8.70 -9.05
N LEU A 142 -2.40 8.54 -8.72
CA LEU A 142 -3.01 9.18 -7.56
C LEU A 142 -2.43 8.63 -6.24
N THR A 143 -1.79 9.51 -5.47
CA THR A 143 -1.26 9.21 -4.12
C THR A 143 -1.73 10.23 -3.10
N GLY A 144 -1.50 9.97 -1.81
CA GLY A 144 -1.77 10.93 -0.74
C GLY A 144 -2.84 10.50 0.27
N PRO A 145 -3.25 11.39 1.19
CA PRO A 145 -4.17 11.08 2.27
C PRO A 145 -5.56 10.65 1.78
N VAL A 146 -6.11 11.36 0.78
CA VAL A 146 -7.45 11.08 0.24
C VAL A 146 -7.51 9.68 -0.39
N SER A 147 -6.52 9.32 -1.23
CA SER A 147 -6.52 8.00 -1.89
C SER A 147 -6.33 6.83 -0.92
N ARG A 148 -5.71 7.08 0.25
CA ARG A 148 -5.56 6.07 1.32
C ARG A 148 -6.69 6.07 2.34
N GLY A 149 -7.68 6.95 2.22
CA GLY A 149 -8.79 7.07 3.18
C GLY A 149 -8.37 7.62 4.56
N ASP A 150 -7.33 8.46 4.62
CA ASP A 150 -6.88 9.11 5.85
C ASP A 150 -7.67 10.41 6.11
N ASP A 151 -8.96 10.27 6.43
CA ASP A 151 -9.87 11.41 6.66
C ASP A 151 -9.40 12.31 7.82
N ALA A 152 -8.67 11.75 8.78
CA ALA A 152 -8.12 12.54 9.88
C ALA A 152 -7.07 13.53 9.39
N THR A 153 -6.23 13.15 8.42
CA THR A 153 -5.28 14.07 7.79
C THR A 153 -5.97 15.09 6.91
N VAL A 154 -6.97 14.67 6.11
CA VAL A 154 -7.76 15.57 5.28
C VAL A 154 -8.48 16.63 6.11
N ALA A 155 -9.06 16.25 7.25
CA ALA A 155 -9.71 17.20 8.16
C ALA A 155 -8.71 18.24 8.73
N ARG A 156 -7.48 17.84 9.04
CA ARG A 156 -6.43 18.79 9.48
C ARG A 156 -6.00 19.73 8.37
N GLN A 157 -5.87 19.23 7.14
CA GLN A 157 -5.56 20.05 5.97
C GLN A 157 -6.67 21.08 5.72
N ARG A 158 -7.93 20.64 5.75
CA ARG A 158 -9.10 21.52 5.62
C ARG A 158 -9.13 22.61 6.69
N ALA A 159 -8.87 22.26 7.96
CA ALA A 159 -8.82 23.23 9.05
C ALA A 159 -7.70 24.28 8.86
N ALA A 160 -6.51 23.83 8.47
CA ALA A 160 -5.39 24.74 8.18
C ALA A 160 -5.70 25.67 6.99
N LEU A 161 -6.38 25.15 5.95
CA LEU A 161 -6.78 25.96 4.81
C LEU A 161 -7.87 26.98 5.20
N ALA A 162 -8.86 26.58 5.98
CA ALA A 162 -9.91 27.48 6.47
C ALA A 162 -9.35 28.64 7.30
N GLU A 163 -8.27 28.39 8.05
CA GLU A 163 -7.58 29.43 8.83
C GLU A 163 -6.76 30.37 7.94
N ARG A 164 -6.05 29.85 6.93
CA ARG A 164 -5.00 30.59 6.21
C ARG A 164 -5.41 31.13 4.85
N LEU A 165 -6.30 30.42 4.14
CA LEU A 165 -6.81 30.76 2.82
C LEU A 165 -8.32 30.45 2.73
N PRO A 166 -9.17 31.14 3.51
CA PRO A 166 -10.60 30.85 3.61
C PRO A 166 -11.31 30.91 2.25
N ASP A 167 -10.93 31.84 1.39
CA ASP A 167 -11.52 32.01 0.05
C ASP A 167 -11.26 30.83 -0.90
N ARG A 168 -10.28 29.98 -0.56
CA ARG A 168 -9.92 28.78 -1.34
C ARG A 168 -10.54 27.50 -0.78
N LEU A 169 -11.29 27.58 0.32
CA LEU A 169 -11.83 26.42 1.01
C LEU A 169 -12.81 25.63 0.14
N THR A 170 -13.69 26.32 -0.58
CA THR A 170 -14.67 25.69 -1.48
C THR A 170 -13.99 24.90 -2.59
N LEU A 171 -12.90 25.44 -3.16
CA LEU A 171 -12.12 24.75 -4.19
C LEU A 171 -11.44 23.50 -3.62
N PHE A 172 -10.85 23.60 -2.42
CA PHE A 172 -10.24 22.44 -1.76
C PHE A 172 -11.23 21.33 -1.49
N ASP A 173 -12.42 21.67 -0.97
CA ASP A 173 -13.47 20.68 -0.70
C ASP A 173 -13.90 19.98 -2.00
N ALA A 174 -14.11 20.74 -3.08
CA ALA A 174 -14.43 20.20 -4.40
C ALA A 174 -13.32 19.27 -4.93
N LEU A 175 -12.05 19.64 -4.77
CA LEU A 175 -10.91 18.81 -5.18
C LEU A 175 -10.80 17.53 -4.35
N VAL A 176 -11.06 17.59 -3.04
CA VAL A 176 -11.06 16.42 -2.17
C VAL A 176 -12.15 15.44 -2.61
N ASP A 177 -13.36 15.93 -2.90
CA ASP A 177 -14.46 15.08 -3.35
C ASP A 177 -14.21 14.49 -4.74
N ALA A 178 -13.72 15.27 -5.70
CA ALA A 178 -13.29 14.77 -7.00
C ALA A 178 -12.15 13.73 -6.88
N THR A 179 -11.22 13.93 -5.95
CA THR A 179 -10.13 12.98 -5.67
C THR A 179 -10.66 11.68 -5.05
N ARG A 180 -11.67 11.77 -4.18
CA ARG A 180 -12.36 10.58 -3.65
C ARG A 180 -13.06 9.81 -4.76
N ASP A 181 -13.73 10.50 -5.68
CA ASP A 181 -14.35 9.86 -6.85
C ASP A 181 -13.32 9.17 -7.73
N LEU A 182 -12.20 9.84 -8.04
CA LEU A 182 -11.12 9.22 -8.80
C LEU A 182 -10.53 8.00 -8.09
N ALA A 183 -10.35 8.05 -6.76
CA ALA A 183 -9.88 6.91 -5.98
C ALA A 183 -10.88 5.75 -5.98
N ARG A 184 -12.19 6.06 -5.89
CA ARG A 184 -13.28 5.07 -5.99
C ARG A 184 -13.34 4.44 -7.39
N ASP A 185 -13.20 5.25 -8.43
CA ASP A 185 -13.20 4.79 -9.82
C ASP A 185 -11.98 3.94 -10.14
N THR A 186 -10.82 4.28 -9.58
CA THR A 186 -9.61 3.45 -9.65
C THR A 186 -9.86 2.10 -9.00
N ALA A 187 -10.48 2.10 -7.81
CA ALA A 187 -10.90 0.87 -7.16
C ALA A 187 -11.92 0.11 -8.05
N ARG A 188 -12.90 0.77 -8.67
CA ARG A 188 -13.90 0.11 -9.54
C ARG A 188 -13.29 -0.45 -10.83
N ARG A 189 -12.40 0.29 -11.51
CA ARG A 189 -11.73 -0.14 -12.75
C ARG A 189 -10.75 -1.28 -12.51
N ASN A 190 -9.99 -1.21 -11.42
CA ASN A 190 -9.14 -2.32 -10.99
C ASN A 190 -9.96 -3.51 -10.46
N HIS A 191 -11.22 -3.29 -10.05
CA HIS A 191 -12.06 -4.27 -9.35
C HIS A 191 -13.48 -4.31 -9.94
N GLY A 192 -13.61 -4.58 -11.24
CA GLY A 192 -14.90 -4.55 -11.95
C GLY A 192 -16.08 -5.08 -11.13
N GLY A 193 -17.02 -4.19 -10.79
CA GLY A 193 -18.25 -4.48 -10.05
C GLY A 193 -18.07 -4.99 -8.59
N PRO A 194 -19.14 -4.99 -7.78
CA PRO A 194 -19.15 -5.69 -6.49
C PRO A 194 -19.04 -7.20 -6.77
N VAL A 195 -17.83 -7.75 -6.69
CA VAL A 195 -17.61 -9.20 -6.83
C VAL A 195 -17.49 -9.80 -5.44
N SER A 196 -18.44 -10.66 -5.10
CA SER A 196 -18.36 -11.48 -3.89
C SER A 196 -17.12 -12.40 -3.95
N PRO A 197 -16.35 -12.53 -2.87
CA PRO A 197 -15.24 -13.46 -2.74
C PRO A 197 -15.71 -14.89 -3.00
N ARG A 198 -15.26 -15.48 -4.11
CA ARG A 198 -15.52 -16.90 -4.38
C ARG A 198 -14.77 -17.79 -3.39
N ILE A 199 -15.50 -18.48 -2.51
CA ILE A 199 -14.90 -19.38 -1.54
C ILE A 199 -14.48 -20.70 -2.22
N VAL A 200 -13.26 -21.16 -1.98
CA VAL A 200 -12.78 -22.49 -2.39
C VAL A 200 -12.28 -23.24 -1.18
N ARG A 201 -12.50 -24.55 -1.15
CA ARG A 201 -12.18 -25.36 0.03
C ARG A 201 -10.97 -26.24 -0.18
N THR A 202 -10.65 -26.57 -1.43
CA THR A 202 -9.54 -27.48 -1.74
C THR A 202 -8.37 -26.79 -2.44
N VAL A 203 -7.18 -27.40 -2.35
CA VAL A 203 -5.99 -26.91 -3.07
C VAL A 203 -6.15 -27.08 -4.58
N ALA A 204 -6.86 -28.12 -5.03
CA ALA A 204 -7.14 -28.35 -6.45
C ALA A 204 -8.03 -27.24 -7.03
N GLU A 205 -9.12 -26.89 -6.36
CA GLU A 205 -9.97 -25.75 -6.74
C GLU A 205 -9.19 -24.44 -6.77
N LEU A 206 -8.36 -24.18 -5.75
CA LEU A 206 -7.53 -22.98 -5.71
C LEU A 206 -6.61 -22.90 -6.94
N ARG A 207 -5.92 -24.00 -7.29
CA ARG A 207 -5.03 -24.05 -8.46
C ARG A 207 -5.78 -23.82 -9.77
N ALA A 208 -6.93 -24.48 -9.94
CA ALA A 208 -7.76 -24.33 -11.13
C ALA A 208 -8.23 -22.88 -11.31
N VAL A 209 -8.59 -22.21 -10.22
CA VAL A 209 -9.03 -20.81 -10.26
C VAL A 209 -7.87 -19.83 -10.45
N LEU A 210 -6.69 -20.12 -9.91
CA LEU A 210 -5.52 -19.26 -10.08
C LEU A 210 -4.87 -19.39 -11.47
N ALA A 211 -4.96 -20.55 -12.12
CA ALA A 211 -4.32 -20.82 -13.41
C ALA A 211 -4.52 -19.70 -14.46
N PRO A 212 -5.74 -19.21 -14.77
CA PRO A 212 -5.94 -18.13 -15.73
C PRO A 212 -5.58 -16.74 -15.20
N LEU A 213 -5.38 -16.57 -13.89
CA LEU A 213 -5.18 -15.27 -13.24
C LEU A 213 -3.71 -14.95 -12.93
N ARG A 214 -2.79 -15.89 -13.19
CA ARG A 214 -1.36 -15.76 -12.86
C ARG A 214 -0.67 -14.60 -13.58
N ALA A 215 -1.10 -14.25 -14.80
CA ALA A 215 -0.51 -13.14 -15.56
C ALA A 215 -0.59 -11.78 -14.81
N GLY A 216 -1.58 -11.60 -13.94
CA GLY A 216 -1.72 -10.39 -13.13
C GLY A 216 -0.94 -10.40 -11.81
N GLY A 217 -0.23 -11.49 -11.48
CA GLY A 217 0.42 -11.69 -10.19
C GLY A 217 -0.55 -12.04 -9.05
N VAL A 218 -0.08 -12.87 -8.12
CA VAL A 218 -0.83 -13.44 -7.00
C VAL A 218 -0.21 -13.02 -5.67
N GLY A 219 -0.92 -12.18 -4.93
CA GLY A 219 -0.60 -11.81 -3.55
C GLY A 219 -1.25 -12.77 -2.56
N PHE A 220 -0.50 -13.18 -1.54
CA PHE A 220 -0.98 -14.13 -0.53
C PHE A 220 -0.93 -13.54 0.88
N VAL A 221 -2.05 -13.59 1.60
CA VAL A 221 -2.17 -13.16 3.00
C VAL A 221 -2.54 -14.38 3.86
N PRO A 222 -1.59 -14.97 4.60
CA PRO A 222 -1.89 -16.06 5.53
C PRO A 222 -2.49 -15.55 6.84
N THR A 223 -3.67 -16.03 7.22
CA THR A 223 -4.30 -15.72 8.51
C THR A 223 -4.90 -16.95 9.19
N MET A 224 -5.19 -16.82 10.49
CA MET A 224 -5.97 -17.79 11.25
C MET A 224 -7.45 -17.41 11.39
N GLY A 225 -7.93 -16.39 10.65
CA GLY A 225 -9.28 -15.82 10.83
C GLY A 225 -9.40 -14.85 12.00
N ALA A 226 -10.64 -14.44 12.31
CA ALA A 226 -10.96 -13.34 13.21
C ALA A 226 -10.26 -12.04 12.78
N LEU A 227 -10.61 -11.61 11.56
CA LEU A 227 -9.98 -10.48 10.90
C LEU A 227 -10.22 -9.18 11.67
N HIS A 228 -9.27 -8.26 11.50
CA HIS A 228 -9.30 -6.94 12.10
C HIS A 228 -8.54 -5.98 11.20
N GLU A 229 -8.57 -4.68 11.49
CA GLU A 229 -7.95 -3.65 10.63
C GLU A 229 -6.47 -3.92 10.30
N GLY A 230 -5.70 -4.53 11.21
CA GLY A 230 -4.33 -4.98 10.93
C GLY A 230 -4.19 -6.10 9.87
N HIS A 231 -5.23 -6.92 9.65
CA HIS A 231 -5.28 -7.87 8.53
C HIS A 231 -5.78 -7.19 7.25
N LEU A 232 -6.73 -6.25 7.39
CA LEU A 232 -7.23 -5.48 6.24
C LEU A 232 -6.14 -4.63 5.61
N SER A 233 -5.20 -4.10 6.40
CA SER A 233 -4.03 -3.41 5.86
C SER A 233 -3.11 -4.33 5.04
N LEU A 234 -2.97 -5.60 5.40
CA LEU A 234 -2.24 -6.59 4.58
C LEU A 234 -2.97 -6.88 3.28
N LEU A 235 -4.30 -7.01 3.33
CA LEU A 235 -5.11 -7.22 2.13
C LEU A 235 -5.00 -6.03 1.18
N ARG A 236 -5.15 -4.80 1.67
CA ARG A 236 -4.97 -3.58 0.86
C ARG A 236 -3.55 -3.49 0.26
N ALA A 237 -2.52 -3.81 1.05
CA ALA A 237 -1.15 -3.86 0.56
C ALA A 237 -0.95 -4.93 -0.53
N ALA A 238 -1.58 -6.10 -0.40
CA ALA A 238 -1.52 -7.14 -1.42
C ALA A 238 -2.16 -6.69 -2.74
N ARG A 239 -3.31 -6.01 -2.65
CA ARG A 239 -4.05 -5.54 -3.82
C ARG A 239 -3.33 -4.47 -4.61
N ASN A 240 -2.62 -3.57 -3.93
CA ASN A 240 -1.89 -2.51 -4.61
C ASN A 240 -0.72 -3.01 -5.46
N HIS A 241 -0.30 -4.26 -5.26
CA HIS A 241 0.89 -4.81 -5.90
C HIS A 241 0.63 -6.09 -6.70
N THR A 242 -0.59 -6.62 -6.69
CA THR A 242 -0.95 -7.88 -7.37
C THR A 242 -2.38 -7.82 -7.90
N GLY A 243 -2.62 -8.40 -9.07
CA GLY A 243 -3.93 -8.45 -9.72
C GLY A 243 -4.92 -9.42 -9.07
N THR A 244 -4.42 -10.40 -8.30
CA THR A 244 -5.23 -11.36 -7.54
C THR A 244 -4.71 -11.50 -6.12
N VAL A 245 -5.59 -11.44 -5.12
CA VAL A 245 -5.21 -11.58 -3.70
C VAL A 245 -5.89 -12.78 -3.07
N VAL A 246 -5.09 -13.73 -2.60
CA VAL A 246 -5.51 -14.93 -1.86
C VAL A 246 -5.39 -14.69 -0.36
N LEU A 247 -6.52 -14.79 0.36
CA LEU A 247 -6.55 -14.90 1.82
C LEU A 247 -6.75 -16.35 2.23
N SER A 248 -5.90 -16.86 3.13
CA SER A 248 -6.22 -18.10 3.85
C SER A 248 -6.74 -17.80 5.24
N ILE A 249 -7.82 -18.48 5.65
CA ILE A 249 -8.33 -18.51 7.01
C ILE A 249 -8.17 -19.93 7.51
N PHE A 250 -7.12 -20.17 8.31
CA PHE A 250 -6.84 -21.50 8.83
C PHE A 250 -6.27 -21.44 10.25
N VAL A 251 -7.05 -21.87 11.23
CA VAL A 251 -6.59 -22.06 12.61
C VAL A 251 -5.73 -23.32 12.63
N ASN A 252 -4.41 -23.17 12.73
CA ASN A 252 -3.47 -24.29 12.70
C ASN A 252 -3.28 -24.92 14.10
N PRO A 253 -3.79 -26.14 14.37
CA PRO A 253 -3.69 -26.76 15.69
C PRO A 253 -2.25 -26.90 16.20
N THR A 254 -1.29 -27.13 15.29
CA THR A 254 0.13 -27.35 15.64
C THR A 254 0.83 -26.10 16.17
N GLN A 255 0.19 -24.93 16.10
CA GLN A 255 0.71 -23.66 16.62
C GLN A 255 0.21 -23.34 18.03
N PHE A 256 -0.69 -24.17 18.58
CA PHE A 256 -1.22 -24.01 19.93
C PHE A 256 -0.48 -24.92 20.91
N GLY A 257 0.03 -24.35 22.00
CA GLY A 257 0.68 -25.10 23.07
C GLY A 257 -0.29 -25.69 24.10
N GLU A 258 -1.51 -25.17 24.18
CA GLU A 258 -2.56 -25.55 25.14
C GLU A 258 -3.86 -25.82 24.37
N ALA A 259 -4.52 -26.95 24.65
CA ALA A 259 -5.77 -27.34 23.97
C ALA A 259 -6.88 -26.30 24.17
N ALA A 260 -7.00 -25.75 25.38
CA ALA A 260 -7.97 -24.71 25.70
C ALA A 260 -7.76 -23.41 24.88
N ASP A 261 -6.53 -23.08 24.46
CA ASP A 261 -6.27 -21.91 23.60
C ASP A 261 -6.75 -22.14 22.16
N LEU A 262 -6.64 -23.37 21.67
CA LEU A 262 -7.16 -23.79 20.36
C LEU A 262 -8.69 -23.81 20.35
N ASP A 263 -9.30 -24.33 21.41
CA ASP A 263 -10.76 -24.42 21.54
C ASP A 263 -11.38 -23.02 21.61
N ALA A 264 -10.82 -22.16 22.45
CA ALA A 264 -11.26 -20.78 22.63
C ALA A 264 -10.80 -19.81 21.52
N TYR A 265 -10.21 -20.29 20.42
CA TYR A 265 -9.81 -19.42 19.30
C TYR A 265 -11.05 -18.98 18.49
N PRO A 266 -11.27 -17.67 18.27
CA PRO A 266 -12.46 -17.18 17.58
C PRO A 266 -12.52 -17.68 16.13
N ARG A 267 -13.68 -18.19 15.72
CA ARG A 267 -13.95 -18.69 14.37
C ARG A 267 -15.16 -17.97 13.79
N THR A 268 -14.91 -16.92 13.01
CA THR A 268 -15.94 -15.98 12.54
C THR A 268 -15.93 -15.85 11.02
N GLU A 269 -16.02 -16.98 10.30
CA GLU A 269 -15.83 -17.03 8.84
C GLU A 269 -16.75 -16.04 8.07
N ALA A 270 -18.04 -15.98 8.39
CA ALA A 270 -18.97 -15.06 7.73
C ALA A 270 -18.57 -13.59 7.92
N ALA A 271 -18.17 -13.22 9.14
CA ALA A 271 -17.69 -11.86 9.44
C ALA A 271 -16.34 -11.58 8.77
N ASP A 272 -15.45 -12.57 8.73
CA ASP A 272 -14.15 -12.46 8.07
C ASP A 272 -14.30 -12.25 6.56
N VAL A 273 -15.25 -12.96 5.92
CA VAL A 273 -15.58 -12.81 4.50
C VAL A 273 -16.16 -11.42 4.23
N ALA A 274 -17.11 -10.95 5.05
CA ALA A 274 -17.67 -9.60 4.92
C ALA A 274 -16.60 -8.49 5.11
N LEU A 275 -15.68 -8.66 6.05
CA LEU A 275 -14.57 -7.71 6.24
C LEU A 275 -13.59 -7.73 5.06
N ALA A 276 -13.35 -8.89 4.46
CA ALA A 276 -12.52 -9.02 3.28
C ALA A 276 -13.20 -8.44 2.02
N GLU A 277 -14.52 -8.56 1.91
CA GLU A 277 -15.35 -7.87 0.90
C GLU A 277 -15.25 -6.35 1.03
N GLN A 278 -15.31 -5.82 2.26
CA GLN A 278 -15.17 -4.38 2.52
C GLN A 278 -13.76 -3.88 2.21
N ALA A 279 -12.73 -4.70 2.45
CA ALA A 279 -11.37 -4.43 1.96
C ALA A 279 -11.24 -4.59 0.43
N GLY A 280 -12.35 -4.92 -0.22
CA GLY A 280 -12.63 -5.01 -1.65
C GLY A 280 -12.04 -6.23 -2.34
N VAL A 281 -11.58 -7.26 -1.61
CA VAL A 281 -10.87 -8.45 -2.13
C VAL A 281 -11.78 -9.36 -2.97
N GLY A 282 -12.41 -8.84 -4.02
CA GLY A 282 -13.30 -9.55 -4.93
C GLY A 282 -12.54 -10.42 -5.95
N ARG A 283 -11.34 -10.00 -6.37
CA ARG A 283 -10.41 -10.87 -7.10
C ARG A 283 -9.54 -11.66 -6.14
N GLY A 284 -10.05 -12.84 -5.74
CA GLY A 284 -9.19 -13.94 -5.29
C GLY A 284 -9.26 -14.32 -3.83
N LEU A 285 -10.18 -13.81 -3.00
CA LEU A 285 -10.33 -14.39 -1.66
C LEU A 285 -10.73 -15.86 -1.82
N ARG A 286 -9.90 -16.77 -1.32
CA ARG A 286 -10.03 -18.21 -1.55
C ARG A 286 -9.67 -18.95 -0.25
N PRO A 287 -10.56 -18.94 0.75
CA PRO A 287 -10.27 -19.48 2.06
C PRO A 287 -10.27 -21.03 2.05
N VAL A 288 -9.10 -21.62 1.83
CA VAL A 288 -8.90 -23.07 1.90
C VAL A 288 -9.14 -23.56 3.34
N ARG A 289 -10.07 -24.51 3.50
CA ARG A 289 -10.14 -25.37 4.69
C ARG A 289 -9.40 -26.66 4.37
N ARG A 290 -8.32 -26.97 5.10
CA ARG A 290 -7.84 -28.36 5.15
C ARG A 290 -8.78 -29.14 6.07
N ARG A 291 -9.90 -29.63 5.54
CA ARG A 291 -10.59 -30.77 6.16
C ARG A 291 -10.02 -32.02 5.50
N ASP A 292 -9.49 -32.89 6.34
CA ASP A 292 -9.06 -34.26 6.05
C ASP A 292 -7.86 -34.43 5.12
N VAL A 293 -6.70 -34.66 5.73
CA VAL A 293 -5.71 -35.59 5.18
C VAL A 293 -5.46 -36.62 6.28
N PRO A 294 -5.91 -37.87 6.11
CA PRO A 294 -5.41 -38.99 6.88
C PRO A 294 -3.92 -39.13 6.55
N GLY A 295 -3.07 -39.22 7.57
CA GLY A 295 -1.62 -39.35 7.38
C GLY A 295 -0.86 -38.08 7.77
N GLY A 296 -0.52 -38.00 9.06
CA GLY A 296 0.49 -37.07 9.55
C GLY A 296 1.85 -37.44 8.95
N PHE A 297 2.39 -36.56 8.11
CA PHE A 297 3.78 -36.68 7.66
C PHE A 297 4.70 -36.35 8.85
N ARG A 298 5.41 -37.37 9.35
CA ARG A 298 6.63 -37.21 10.14
C ARG A 298 7.73 -36.73 9.19
N HIS A 299 8.37 -35.62 9.52
CA HIS A 299 9.67 -35.30 8.92
C HIS A 299 10.71 -35.60 9.99
N ASP A 300 11.43 -36.70 9.79
CA ASP A 300 12.67 -36.98 10.47
C ASP A 300 13.74 -35.98 10.04
N GLY A 301 14.55 -35.58 11.03
CA GLY A 301 15.82 -34.84 10.96
C GLY A 301 16.17 -34.04 9.71
N LEU A 302 16.09 -32.71 9.81
CA LEU A 302 17.13 -31.82 9.27
C LEU A 302 17.60 -30.91 10.40
N GLY A 303 18.66 -31.35 11.06
CA GLY A 303 19.33 -30.63 12.12
C GLY A 303 20.21 -29.52 11.55
N ARG A 304 19.94 -28.28 11.96
CA ARG A 304 20.88 -27.49 12.78
C ARG A 304 20.05 -26.74 13.81
N ARG A 305 20.24 -27.10 15.08
CA ARG A 305 19.63 -26.45 16.23
C ARG A 305 20.16 -25.02 16.31
N HIS A 306 19.39 -24.02 15.88
CA HIS A 306 19.60 -22.66 16.36
C HIS A 306 19.04 -22.60 17.78
N ASP A 307 19.93 -22.85 18.75
CA ASP A 307 19.64 -22.91 20.17
C ASP A 307 19.30 -21.49 20.68
N HIS A 308 18.02 -21.13 20.68
CA HIS A 308 17.47 -20.05 21.51
C HIS A 308 16.49 -20.70 22.48
N ARG A 309 17.01 -21.50 23.42
CA ARG A 309 16.23 -22.08 24.52
C ARG A 309 15.75 -20.98 25.46
N HIS A 310 14.45 -20.99 25.77
CA HIS A 310 13.93 -20.37 26.98
C HIS A 310 14.32 -21.24 28.20
N PRO A 311 15.13 -20.76 29.16
CA PRO A 311 15.36 -21.48 30.40
C PRO A 311 14.30 -21.07 31.42
N ARG A 312 13.23 -21.87 31.55
CA ARG A 312 12.43 -22.10 32.79
C ARG A 312 11.08 -22.78 32.47
N ARG A 313 11.10 -24.09 32.29
CA ARG A 313 10.06 -25.01 32.81
C ARG A 313 10.78 -26.31 33.17
N ARG A 314 11.18 -26.44 34.44
CA ARG A 314 11.69 -27.69 35.05
C ARG A 314 10.72 -28.11 36.16
N GLY A 315 10.30 -29.37 36.11
CA GLY A 315 9.44 -30.09 37.07
C GLY A 315 7.95 -30.07 36.67
N ASN A 316 7.22 -31.16 36.42
CA ASN A 316 7.42 -32.59 36.73
C ASN A 316 7.16 -33.51 35.50
N ALA A 317 7.63 -34.75 35.63
CA ALA A 317 7.91 -35.73 34.59
C ALA A 317 6.77 -36.07 33.61
N GLY A 318 7.14 -36.26 32.33
CA GLY A 318 6.37 -36.99 31.30
C GLY A 318 5.64 -36.11 30.27
N GLY A 319 6.30 -35.71 29.18
CA GLY A 319 5.62 -35.13 27.99
C GLY A 319 6.55 -34.30 27.09
N PRO A 320 6.45 -34.41 25.75
CA PRO A 320 7.50 -33.97 24.84
C PRO A 320 7.63 -32.45 24.75
N THR A 321 8.89 -32.05 24.74
CA THR A 321 9.44 -30.69 24.73
C THR A 321 9.24 -29.95 23.40
N SER A 322 9.03 -28.62 23.53
CA SER A 322 9.37 -27.53 22.58
C SER A 322 8.62 -27.44 21.24
N THR A 323 7.47 -26.77 21.26
CA THR A 323 6.79 -26.27 20.05
C THR A 323 7.34 -24.88 19.68
N VAL A 324 8.49 -24.84 19.00
CA VAL A 324 8.77 -23.69 18.12
C VAL A 324 7.79 -23.84 16.95
N SER A 325 6.89 -22.88 16.86
CA SER A 325 5.75 -22.79 15.93
C SER A 325 6.11 -23.33 14.54
N ARG A 326 5.53 -24.45 14.13
CA ARG A 326 5.57 -24.89 12.72
C ARG A 326 4.71 -23.90 11.92
N PRO A 327 5.30 -23.00 11.10
CA PRO A 327 4.48 -22.10 10.32
C PRO A 327 3.80 -22.91 9.22
N SER A 328 2.49 -22.78 9.08
CA SER A 328 1.72 -23.33 7.95
C SER A 328 2.07 -22.61 6.64
N SER A 329 2.63 -21.40 6.73
CA SER A 329 2.90 -20.50 5.60
C SER A 329 3.87 -21.03 4.54
N PRO A 330 5.01 -21.68 4.83
CA PRO A 330 5.91 -22.21 3.80
C PRO A 330 5.27 -23.35 3.00
N ASN A 331 4.47 -24.20 3.65
CA ASN A 331 3.69 -25.24 2.97
C ASN A 331 2.61 -24.65 2.06
N CYS A 332 2.02 -23.52 2.45
CA CYS A 332 1.11 -22.78 1.58
C CYS A 332 1.84 -22.14 0.40
N CYS A 333 3.02 -21.52 0.62
CA CYS A 333 3.78 -20.87 -0.44
C CYS A 333 4.27 -21.86 -1.50
N SER A 334 4.76 -23.04 -1.12
CA SER A 334 5.17 -24.07 -2.09
C SER A 334 3.98 -24.67 -2.85
N ARG A 335 2.82 -24.83 -2.20
CA ARG A 335 1.64 -25.45 -2.82
C ARG A 335 0.85 -24.50 -3.72
N TRP A 336 0.83 -23.21 -3.38
CA TRP A 336 -0.02 -22.19 -4.01
C TRP A 336 0.77 -21.27 -4.93
N GLN A 337 2.10 -21.23 -4.80
CA GLN A 337 3.03 -20.46 -5.63
C GLN A 337 2.56 -19.01 -5.85
N PRO A 338 2.34 -18.23 -4.77
CA PRO A 338 2.11 -16.80 -4.92
C PRO A 338 3.42 -16.09 -5.27
N ASP A 339 3.33 -14.99 -6.01
CA ASP A 339 4.48 -14.12 -6.31
C ASP A 339 4.93 -13.38 -5.05
N ARG A 340 3.96 -12.95 -4.23
CA ARG A 340 4.20 -12.18 -3.01
C ARG A 340 3.39 -12.71 -1.83
N ALA A 341 3.98 -12.81 -0.64
CA ALA A 341 3.28 -13.13 0.59
C ALA A 341 3.45 -12.03 1.65
N TYR A 342 2.34 -11.56 2.23
CA TYR A 342 2.28 -10.38 3.09
C TYR A 342 2.13 -10.76 4.55
N PHE A 343 3.03 -10.23 5.40
CA PHE A 343 3.03 -10.49 6.83
C PHE A 343 3.12 -9.18 7.62
N GLY A 344 2.43 -9.11 8.76
CA GLY A 344 2.50 -7.95 9.64
C GLY A 344 3.79 -7.92 10.46
N ALA A 345 4.41 -6.75 10.57
CA ALA A 345 5.61 -6.52 11.38
C ALA A 345 5.41 -6.78 12.89
N LYS A 346 4.16 -6.89 13.35
CA LYS A 346 3.82 -7.25 14.74
C LYS A 346 4.46 -8.56 15.16
N ASP A 347 4.45 -9.55 14.27
CA ASP A 347 4.97 -10.89 14.51
C ASP A 347 6.39 -11.01 13.90
N ALA A 348 7.29 -10.10 14.28
CA ALA A 348 8.62 -9.95 13.69
C ALA A 348 9.44 -11.25 13.68
N GLN A 349 9.34 -12.07 14.74
CA GLN A 349 10.01 -13.36 14.79
C GLN A 349 9.47 -14.34 13.73
N GLN A 350 8.16 -14.34 13.49
CA GLN A 350 7.56 -15.16 12.44
C GLN A 350 8.07 -14.74 11.06
N VAL A 351 8.13 -13.43 10.80
CA VAL A 351 8.63 -12.90 9.53
C VAL A 351 10.07 -13.33 9.26
N VAL A 352 10.95 -13.23 10.27
CA VAL A 352 12.36 -13.64 10.13
C VAL A 352 12.47 -15.14 9.85
N VAL A 353 11.74 -15.97 10.59
CA VAL A 353 11.72 -17.43 10.38
C VAL A 353 11.22 -17.78 8.98
N VAL A 354 10.10 -17.20 8.55
CA VAL A 354 9.52 -17.46 7.21
C VAL A 354 10.47 -17.00 6.10
N ARG A 355 11.08 -15.81 6.22
CA ARG A 355 12.07 -15.32 5.25
C ARG A 355 13.24 -16.28 5.11
N ARG A 356 13.78 -16.76 6.23
CA ARG A 356 14.90 -17.71 6.22
C ARG A 356 14.48 -19.03 5.59
N MET A 357 13.32 -19.57 5.96
CA MET A 357 12.81 -20.81 5.39
C MET A 357 12.57 -20.74 3.89
N VAL A 358 12.02 -19.63 3.38
CA VAL A 358 11.80 -19.43 1.94
C VAL A 358 13.12 -19.41 1.18
N ALA A 359 14.13 -18.73 1.72
CA ALA A 359 15.47 -18.72 1.15
C ALA A 359 16.13 -20.11 1.18
N ASP A 360 16.09 -20.80 2.32
CA ASP A 360 16.71 -22.12 2.50
C ASP A 360 16.07 -23.21 1.62
N LEU A 361 14.76 -23.09 1.36
CA LEU A 361 14.01 -24.05 0.55
C LEU A 361 13.87 -23.65 -0.92
N GLY A 362 14.45 -22.52 -1.34
CA GLY A 362 14.38 -22.02 -2.71
C GLY A 362 12.95 -21.77 -3.21
N ILE A 363 12.02 -21.38 -2.32
CA ILE A 363 10.63 -21.15 -2.70
C ILE A 363 10.55 -19.79 -3.43
N PRO A 364 10.05 -19.72 -4.68
CA PRO A 364 10.02 -18.48 -5.46
C PRO A 364 8.86 -17.58 -5.02
N VAL A 365 8.96 -17.00 -3.82
CA VAL A 365 7.98 -16.05 -3.26
C VAL A 365 8.68 -14.88 -2.59
N GLU A 366 8.22 -13.67 -2.87
CA GLU A 366 8.69 -12.47 -2.18
C GLU A 366 7.96 -12.29 -0.84
N ILE A 367 8.70 -12.15 0.27
CA ILE A 367 8.09 -11.93 1.60
C ILE A 367 8.01 -10.44 1.91
N VAL A 368 6.83 -9.87 1.74
CA VAL A 368 6.55 -8.46 2.01
C VAL A 368 6.18 -8.27 3.49
N THR A 369 6.94 -7.42 4.19
CA THR A 369 6.66 -7.09 5.59
C THR A 369 5.93 -5.76 5.66
N CYS A 370 4.68 -5.79 6.08
CA CYS A 370 3.87 -4.58 6.22
C CYS A 370 4.07 -3.98 7.61
N PRO A 371 4.27 -2.65 7.71
CA PRO A 371 4.40 -1.97 8.99
C PRO A 371 3.13 -2.13 9.82
N HIS A 372 3.27 -2.03 11.14
CA HIS A 372 2.11 -1.92 12.01
C HIS A 372 1.41 -0.58 11.71
N LEU A 373 0.09 -0.59 11.54
CA LEU A 373 -0.72 0.61 11.30
C LEU A 373 -0.42 1.75 12.31
N PRO A 374 -0.34 3.02 11.87
CA PRO A 374 -0.18 4.19 12.74
C PRO A 374 -1.30 4.32 13.76
N ARG A 375 -0.98 4.84 14.95
CA ARG A 375 -1.86 4.85 16.13
C ARG A 375 -2.40 6.25 16.44
N CYS A 376 -3.64 6.32 16.91
CA CYS A 376 -4.08 7.40 17.80
C CYS A 376 -3.41 7.21 19.18
N ARG A 377 -3.00 8.27 19.89
CA ARG A 377 -2.14 8.25 21.11
C ARG A 377 -2.56 7.31 22.26
N ARG A 378 -3.74 6.68 22.20
CA ARG A 378 -4.31 5.77 23.20
C ARG A 378 -4.55 4.32 22.75
N SER A 379 -4.20 3.93 21.52
CA SER A 379 -4.62 2.62 20.97
C SER A 379 -3.63 1.46 21.20
N ARG A 380 -4.20 0.26 21.41
CA ARG A 380 -3.55 -1.03 21.67
C ARG A 380 -3.13 -1.72 20.36
N PRO A 381 -2.07 -2.57 20.33
CA PRO A 381 -1.78 -3.40 19.16
C PRO A 381 -2.99 -4.27 18.80
N LEU A 382 -3.39 -4.30 17.54
CA LEU A 382 -4.51 -5.12 17.08
C LEU A 382 -4.11 -6.61 17.08
N SER A 383 -4.99 -7.45 17.59
CA SER A 383 -4.79 -8.89 17.71
C SER A 383 -6.14 -9.57 17.83
N SER A 384 -6.34 -10.70 17.15
CA SER A 384 -7.54 -11.54 17.32
C SER A 384 -7.75 -11.91 18.80
N ARG A 385 -6.66 -12.13 19.55
CA ARG A 385 -6.66 -12.40 21.00
C ARG A 385 -7.19 -11.26 21.88
N ASN A 386 -7.31 -10.04 21.35
CA ASN A 386 -7.80 -8.89 22.12
C ASN A 386 -9.30 -8.98 22.46
N THR A 387 -10.06 -9.81 21.74
CA THR A 387 -11.48 -10.06 22.02
C THR A 387 -11.69 -10.65 23.40
N ARG A 388 -10.71 -11.41 23.92
CA ARG A 388 -10.74 -12.07 25.23
C ARG A 388 -10.47 -11.14 26.42
N LEU A 389 -10.04 -9.90 26.18
CA LEU A 389 -9.64 -9.00 27.25
C LEU A 389 -10.86 -8.32 27.87
N SER A 390 -11.01 -8.44 29.18
CA SER A 390 -11.97 -7.69 30.01
C SER A 390 -11.68 -6.18 29.91
N PRO A 391 -12.66 -5.28 30.14
CA PRO A 391 -12.44 -3.83 30.11
C PRO A 391 -11.21 -3.36 30.90
N ASP A 392 -10.98 -3.94 32.09
CA ASP A 392 -9.84 -3.63 32.94
C ASP A 392 -8.51 -4.12 32.32
N ASP A 393 -8.49 -5.34 31.78
CA ASP A 393 -7.33 -5.85 31.04
C ASP A 393 -7.06 -5.02 29.77
N ARG A 394 -8.11 -4.45 29.16
CA ARG A 394 -7.94 -3.54 28.01
C ARG A 394 -7.22 -2.27 28.41
N ALA A 395 -7.55 -1.70 29.56
CA ALA A 395 -6.86 -0.52 30.09
C ALA A 395 -5.39 -0.84 30.42
N LEU A 396 -5.11 -2.01 30.98
CA LEU A 396 -3.74 -2.44 31.33
C LEU A 396 -2.87 -2.75 30.11
N ALA A 397 -3.44 -3.34 29.05
CA ALA A 397 -2.70 -3.73 27.85
C ALA A 397 -2.04 -2.55 27.10
N VAL A 398 -2.46 -1.30 27.38
CA VAL A 398 -1.80 -0.07 26.87
C VAL A 398 -0.38 0.11 27.45
N ALA A 399 -0.03 -0.57 28.54
CA ALA A 399 1.31 -0.54 29.11
C ALA A 399 2.38 -1.12 28.15
N ILE A 400 2.03 -2.13 27.34
CA ILE A 400 2.94 -2.79 26.40
C ILE A 400 3.46 -1.82 25.33
N PRO A 401 2.62 -1.12 24.54
CA PRO A 401 3.11 -0.17 23.55
C PRO A 401 3.83 1.02 24.19
N ARG A 402 3.45 1.46 25.40
CA ARG A 402 4.16 2.52 26.14
C ARG A 402 5.58 2.10 26.52
N ALA A 403 5.76 0.87 27.01
CA ALA A 403 7.07 0.33 27.34
C ALA A 403 7.99 0.22 26.11
N LEU A 404 7.43 -0.21 24.96
CA LEU A 404 8.18 -0.27 23.70
C LEU A 404 8.59 1.11 23.19
N ARG A 405 7.72 2.12 23.26
CA ARG A 405 8.06 3.51 22.93
C ARG A 405 9.19 4.03 23.82
N ALA A 406 9.08 3.81 25.14
CA ALA A 406 10.12 4.20 26.08
C ALA A 406 11.47 3.49 25.81
N ALA A 407 11.44 2.24 25.33
CA ALA A 407 12.64 1.55 24.85
C ALA A 407 13.25 2.20 23.61
N GLN A 408 12.41 2.55 22.63
CA GLN A 408 12.83 3.23 21.40
C GLN A 408 13.44 4.60 21.70
N ASP A 409 12.81 5.39 22.57
CA ASP A 409 13.30 6.73 22.92
C ASP A 409 14.62 6.64 23.70
N ALA A 410 14.75 5.65 24.59
CA ALA A 410 16.01 5.36 25.30
C ALA A 410 17.13 4.94 24.33
N PHE A 411 16.81 4.14 23.32
CA PHE A 411 17.73 3.77 22.27
C PHE A 411 18.12 4.99 21.41
N ALA A 412 17.17 5.84 21.04
CA ALA A 412 17.46 7.08 20.31
C ALA A 412 18.41 8.01 21.08
N ARG A 413 18.31 8.05 22.42
CA ARG A 413 19.21 8.79 23.32
C ARG A 413 20.57 8.11 23.56
N GLY A 414 20.94 7.10 22.77
CA GLY A 414 22.27 6.48 22.84
C GLY A 414 22.39 5.28 23.78
N ILE A 415 21.33 4.85 24.48
CA ILE A 415 21.41 3.65 25.32
C ILE A 415 21.47 2.42 24.40
N ARG A 416 22.60 1.70 24.46
CA ARG A 416 22.83 0.47 23.66
C ARG A 416 22.75 -0.81 24.49
N ASN A 417 22.85 -0.73 25.82
CA ASN A 417 22.82 -1.90 26.70
C ASN A 417 21.39 -2.48 26.80
N PRO A 418 21.14 -3.74 26.39
CA PRO A 418 19.81 -4.36 26.42
C PRO A 418 19.18 -4.44 27.82
N ARG A 419 19.99 -4.57 28.88
CA ARG A 419 19.48 -4.59 30.26
C ARG A 419 18.91 -3.23 30.65
N ARG A 420 19.57 -2.14 30.25
CA ARG A 420 19.09 -0.76 30.47
C ARG A 420 17.86 -0.43 29.61
N LEU A 421 17.76 -1.05 28.43
CA LEU A 421 16.58 -0.96 27.55
C LEU A 421 15.41 -1.86 27.96
N THR A 422 15.56 -2.70 28.98
CA THR A 422 14.50 -3.59 29.50
C THR A 422 14.07 -3.22 30.93
N ASP A 423 14.90 -2.48 31.67
CA ASP A 423 14.57 -1.97 33.00
C ASP A 423 13.66 -0.71 32.94
N ASN A 424 12.53 -0.76 33.64
CA ASN A 424 11.59 0.37 33.74
C ASN A 424 12.13 1.50 34.62
N ARG A 425 13.02 1.21 35.58
CA ARG A 425 13.61 2.20 36.49
C ARG A 425 14.72 3.01 35.81
N ALA A 426 15.54 2.35 34.99
CA ALA A 426 16.61 3.00 34.23
C ALA A 426 16.14 3.96 33.13
N ARG A 427 14.83 4.01 32.84
CA ARG A 427 14.23 4.78 31.73
C ARG A 427 13.56 6.10 32.14
N GLY A 428 13.63 6.50 33.41
CA GLY A 428 13.12 7.79 33.89
C GLY A 428 11.58 7.92 33.90
N ALA A 429 10.84 6.81 33.91
CA ALA A 429 9.39 6.85 33.96
C ALA A 429 8.89 7.34 35.32
N ARG A 430 8.26 8.52 35.37
CA ARG A 430 7.72 9.17 36.58
C ARG A 430 6.61 8.39 37.33
N ARG A 431 6.13 7.27 36.77
CA ARG A 431 5.14 6.39 37.42
C ARG A 431 5.44 4.92 37.14
N PRO A 432 5.39 4.02 38.14
CA PRO A 432 5.55 2.59 37.91
C PRO A 432 4.40 2.05 37.05
N LEU A 433 4.74 1.32 35.97
CA LEU A 433 3.75 0.62 35.16
C LEU A 433 3.15 -0.55 35.96
N PRO A 434 1.84 -0.81 35.87
CA PRO A 434 1.22 -1.97 36.52
C PRO A 434 1.85 -3.27 36.04
N ARG A 435 2.01 -4.24 36.96
CA ARG A 435 2.67 -5.52 36.69
C ARG A 435 1.77 -6.42 35.83
N VAL A 436 1.97 -6.39 34.52
CA VAL A 436 1.51 -7.47 33.64
C VAL A 436 2.52 -8.61 33.75
N ARG A 437 2.09 -9.85 34.07
CA ARG A 437 2.99 -11.03 34.03
C ARG A 437 3.49 -11.20 32.59
N GLY A 438 4.76 -10.89 32.35
CA GLY A 438 5.39 -11.01 31.03
C GLY A 438 6.19 -12.31 30.89
N ASP A 439 6.09 -12.96 29.73
CA ASP A 439 7.07 -13.95 29.28
C ASP A 439 8.34 -13.22 28.81
N ARG A 440 9.51 -13.66 29.31
CA ARG A 440 10.78 -12.94 29.11
C ARG A 440 11.29 -13.09 27.67
N GLY A 441 11.68 -11.96 27.06
CA GLY A 441 12.23 -11.86 25.70
C GLY A 441 13.61 -12.49 25.49
N CYS A 442 13.91 -12.70 24.19
CA CYS A 442 15.10 -13.33 23.62
C CYS A 442 16.44 -12.81 24.19
N ARG A 443 17.31 -13.73 24.62
CA ARG A 443 18.72 -13.46 24.98
C ARG A 443 19.63 -14.09 23.94
N GLN A 444 20.52 -13.31 23.34
CA GLN A 444 21.72 -13.83 22.68
C GLN A 444 22.70 -14.33 23.74
N ALA A 445 23.19 -15.53 23.50
CA ALA A 445 24.25 -16.19 24.25
C ALA A 445 25.62 -15.58 23.90
N GLY A 446 26.52 -15.51 24.89
CA GLY A 446 27.94 -15.22 24.68
C GLY A 446 28.43 -14.05 25.51
N ALA A 447 28.92 -14.35 26.71
CA ALA A 447 29.99 -13.67 27.47
C ALA A 447 29.74 -13.86 28.97
N ASP A 448 30.42 -14.84 29.55
CA ASP A 448 31.07 -14.77 30.87
C ASP A 448 31.59 -16.17 31.21
N ARG A 449 32.69 -16.55 30.52
CA ARG A 449 33.73 -17.35 31.13
C ARG A 449 34.73 -16.34 31.70
N ARG A 450 34.75 -16.18 33.02
CA ARG A 450 35.94 -15.98 33.87
C ARG A 450 35.50 -15.72 35.31
N ASP A 451 36.34 -16.22 36.21
CA ASP A 451 36.49 -15.89 37.62
C ASP A 451 35.46 -16.44 38.63
N ARG A 452 35.71 -17.70 39.00
CA ARG A 452 35.52 -18.18 40.39
C ARG A 452 36.74 -18.97 40.85
N ALA A 453 37.77 -18.25 41.24
CA ALA A 453 38.69 -18.58 42.34
C ALA A 453 38.61 -17.32 43.22
N THR A 454 38.38 -17.32 44.52
CA THR A 454 38.86 -18.14 45.63
C THR A 454 37.92 -17.90 46.82
N GLY A 455 37.66 -18.91 47.63
CA GLY A 455 36.87 -18.74 48.86
C GLY A 455 36.56 -20.07 49.52
N ALA A 456 37.59 -20.75 50.00
CA ALA A 456 37.43 -21.92 50.87
C ALA A 456 36.99 -21.48 52.28
N PRO A 457 36.00 -22.14 52.90
CA PRO A 457 35.92 -22.25 54.34
C PRO A 457 36.41 -23.63 54.77
N ARG A 458 37.39 -23.64 55.68
CA ARG A 458 37.90 -24.85 56.35
C ARG A 458 36.78 -25.55 57.11
N ALA A 459 36.74 -26.87 56.97
CA ALA A 459 35.90 -27.80 57.71
C ALA A 459 36.45 -28.03 59.13
N SER A 460 35.55 -28.28 60.09
CA SER A 460 35.85 -29.04 61.31
C SER A 460 34.92 -30.27 61.35
N PRO A 461 35.46 -31.49 61.59
CA PRO A 461 34.68 -32.72 61.56
C PRO A 461 34.07 -33.08 62.92
N ARG A 462 33.05 -33.94 62.83
CA ARG A 462 32.19 -34.47 63.89
C ARG A 462 32.94 -35.24 64.99
N ALA A 463 32.37 -35.19 66.18
CA ALA A 463 32.66 -36.09 67.30
C ALA A 463 31.97 -37.46 67.14
N SER A 464 32.69 -38.53 67.49
CA SER A 464 32.15 -39.78 68.05
C SER A 464 33.28 -40.45 68.84
N GLY A 465 33.14 -40.57 70.15
CA GLY A 465 34.15 -41.18 71.02
C GLY A 465 33.90 -42.66 71.30
N ARG A 466 34.92 -43.37 71.80
CA ARG A 466 34.93 -44.01 73.13
C ARG A 466 36.28 -44.69 73.39
N SER A 467 36.55 -44.79 74.67
CA SER A 467 37.69 -45.37 75.39
C SER A 467 37.88 -46.88 75.19
N VAL A 468 39.16 -47.26 75.25
CA VAL A 468 39.80 -48.60 75.31
C VAL A 468 39.82 -49.39 74.01
#